data_AF-A0A1I5ES01-F1
#
_entry.id   AF-A0A1I5ES01-F1
#
_cell.length_a   1.000
_cell.length_b   1.000
_cell.length_c   1.000
_cell.angle_alpha   90.00
_cell.angle_beta   90.00
_cell.angle_gamma   90.00
#
_symmetry.space_group_name_H-M   'P 1'
#
loop_
_entity.id
_entity.type
_entity.pdbx_description
1 polymer ?
#
loop_
_entity_poly.entity_id
_entity_poly.type
_entity_poly.pdbx_seq_one_letter_code
_entity_poly.pdbx_strand_id
1 'polypeptide(L)'
;MNEVVIRVRGEYEREVPAERGTARVVVRAQGSEPGPVRARVEADCGTVLADVRAWHDPDAGPVRRYVVDQVRTSVQHPSHKGRPRPPVHHASVSLAVEFDDVARLGGWLSQLGALENVGVRGIDWDLSGEHRREVERVARQEALRQALARAQDYADALDLGTVSARSIADVGLLDTRPAPVAARAFAAAPAGAAPESDDGLGALLAPDDITVRAAVEAEFVVAPA
;
A
#
# COMPACT_ATOMS: atom_id res chain seq x y z
N MET A 1 -32.74 10.54 39.48
CA MET A 1 -31.40 11.12 39.22
C MET A 1 -31.06 10.83 37.78
N ASN A 2 -30.67 11.84 37.00
CA ASN A 2 -30.39 11.65 35.58
C ASN A 2 -28.94 11.21 35.40
N GLU A 3 -28.78 10.05 34.79
CA GLU A 3 -27.51 9.53 34.33
C GLU A 3 -26.94 10.43 33.22
N VAL A 4 -25.66 10.77 33.32
CA VAL A 4 -24.97 11.56 32.29
C VAL A 4 -24.34 10.61 31.28
N VAL A 5 -24.60 10.84 29.99
CA VAL A 5 -24.03 10.08 28.88
C VAL A 5 -22.98 10.92 28.18
N ILE A 6 -21.77 10.39 28.08
CA ILE A 6 -20.62 11.02 27.43
C ILE A 6 -20.33 10.25 26.15
N ARG A 7 -20.47 10.90 25.00
CA ARG A 7 -20.17 10.32 23.68
C ARG A 7 -18.84 10.86 23.19
N VAL A 8 -17.91 9.97 22.90
CA VAL A 8 -16.55 10.33 22.47
C VAL A 8 -16.10 9.46 21.32
N ARG A 9 -15.17 10.02 20.55
CA ARG A 9 -14.39 9.27 19.56
C ARG A 9 -12.95 9.21 20.04
N GLY A 10 -12.36 8.03 19.97
CA GLY A 10 -10.95 7.79 20.19
C GLY A 10 -10.29 7.39 18.88
N GLU A 11 -9.07 7.86 18.66
CA GLU A 11 -8.28 7.64 17.45
C GLU A 11 -6.84 7.36 17.83
N TYR A 12 -6.21 6.44 17.11
CA TYR A 12 -4.80 6.17 17.24
C TYR A 12 -4.19 5.93 15.87
N GLU A 13 -2.98 6.45 15.71
CA GLU A 13 -2.18 6.35 14.49
C GLU A 13 -0.75 6.03 14.87
N ARG A 14 -0.13 5.13 14.10
CA ARG A 14 1.27 4.80 14.23
C ARG A 14 1.89 4.49 12.88
N GLU A 15 3.12 4.95 12.71
CA GLU A 15 3.99 4.61 11.57
C GLU A 15 4.86 3.40 11.92
N VAL A 16 4.99 2.49 10.97
CA VAL A 16 5.75 1.23 11.11
C VAL A 16 6.57 1.01 9.83
N PRO A 17 7.85 0.65 9.93
CA PRO A 17 8.66 0.40 8.73
C PRO A 17 8.05 -0.72 7.89
N ALA A 18 8.05 -0.53 6.58
CA ALA A 18 7.59 -1.56 5.66
C ALA A 18 8.50 -2.80 5.70
N GLU A 19 7.88 -3.97 5.57
CA GLU A 19 8.56 -5.26 5.63
C GLU A 19 8.57 -5.95 4.26
N ARG A 20 7.60 -5.60 3.41
CA ARG A 20 7.35 -6.22 2.11
C ARG A 20 7.26 -5.17 1.03
N GLY A 21 7.73 -5.52 -0.15
CA GLY A 21 7.63 -4.69 -1.34
C GLY A 21 7.03 -5.47 -2.51
N THR A 22 5.94 -4.97 -3.08
CA THR A 22 5.37 -5.50 -4.32
C THR A 22 5.81 -4.64 -5.49
N ALA A 23 6.75 -5.14 -6.28
CA ALA A 23 7.19 -4.45 -7.48
C ALA A 23 6.21 -4.68 -8.63
N ARG A 24 5.74 -3.58 -9.22
CA ARG A 24 4.96 -3.60 -10.46
C ARG A 24 5.89 -3.38 -11.63
N VAL A 25 5.96 -4.36 -12.51
CA VAL A 25 6.84 -4.35 -13.68
C VAL A 25 6.00 -4.52 -14.93
N VAL A 26 6.44 -3.88 -16.01
CA VAL A 26 5.86 -4.07 -17.33
C VAL A 26 6.95 -4.38 -18.33
N VAL A 27 6.74 -5.40 -19.13
CA VAL A 27 7.57 -5.72 -20.28
C VAL A 27 6.83 -5.22 -21.52
N ARG A 28 7.50 -4.45 -22.39
CA ARG A 28 6.89 -3.86 -23.58
C ARG A 28 7.83 -3.99 -24.77
N ALA A 29 7.27 -4.28 -25.94
CA ALA A 29 7.98 -4.18 -27.20
C ALA A 29 7.09 -3.50 -28.24
N GLN A 30 7.74 -2.94 -29.26
CA GLN A 30 7.06 -2.36 -30.42
C GLN A 30 7.80 -2.71 -31.71
N GLY A 31 7.09 -2.71 -32.83
CA GLY A 31 7.66 -3.07 -34.13
C GLY A 31 6.67 -3.01 -35.28
N SER A 32 7.14 -3.37 -36.47
CA SER A 32 6.36 -3.31 -37.72
C SER A 32 5.39 -4.48 -37.91
N GLU A 33 5.57 -5.58 -37.17
CA GLU A 33 4.76 -6.80 -37.32
C GLU A 33 4.28 -7.32 -35.95
N PRO A 34 3.02 -7.76 -35.82
CA PRO A 34 2.46 -8.17 -34.54
C PRO A 34 3.07 -9.46 -33.98
N GLY A 35 3.40 -10.43 -34.84
CA GLY A 35 3.94 -11.73 -34.44
C GLY A 35 5.30 -11.61 -33.73
N PRO A 36 6.31 -11.02 -34.38
CA PRO A 36 7.62 -10.79 -33.76
C PRO A 36 7.57 -9.94 -32.49
N VAL A 37 6.72 -8.90 -32.47
CA VAL A 37 6.55 -8.02 -31.29
C VAL A 37 6.00 -8.79 -30.09
N ARG A 38 5.00 -9.65 -30.31
CA ARG A 38 4.47 -10.52 -29.26
C ARG A 38 5.50 -11.53 -28.77
N ALA A 39 6.19 -12.22 -29.68
CA ALA A 39 7.22 -13.20 -29.32
C ALA A 39 8.35 -12.57 -28.51
N ARG A 40 8.72 -11.32 -28.81
CA ARG A 40 9.72 -10.58 -28.04
C ARG A 40 9.28 -10.32 -26.61
N VAL A 41 8.05 -9.87 -26.40
CA VAL A 41 7.50 -9.64 -25.05
C VAL A 41 7.43 -10.94 -24.25
N GLU A 42 7.02 -12.04 -24.88
CA GLU A 42 6.96 -13.35 -24.24
C GLU A 42 8.36 -13.84 -23.83
N ALA A 43 9.38 -13.66 -24.68
CA ALA A 43 10.75 -14.01 -24.38
C ALA A 43 11.34 -13.17 -23.23
N ASP A 44 11.19 -11.84 -23.30
CA ASP A 44 11.70 -10.93 -22.27
C ASP A 44 10.99 -11.15 -20.92
N CYS A 45 9.68 -11.44 -20.94
CA CYS A 45 8.93 -11.85 -19.75
C CYS A 45 9.42 -13.18 -19.19
N GLY A 46 9.77 -14.15 -20.05
CA GLY A 46 10.38 -15.42 -19.65
C GLY A 46 11.69 -15.22 -18.90
N THR A 47 12.55 -14.31 -19.36
CA THR A 47 13.80 -13.94 -18.67
C THR A 47 13.53 -13.35 -17.29
N VAL A 48 12.61 -12.37 -17.19
CA VAL A 48 12.25 -11.75 -15.90
C VAL A 48 11.69 -12.78 -14.91
N LEU A 49 10.87 -13.72 -15.40
CA LEU A 49 10.25 -14.73 -14.56
C LEU A 49 11.18 -15.88 -14.17
N ALA A 50 12.34 -16.03 -14.80
CA ALA A 50 13.28 -17.10 -14.48
C ALA A 50 13.74 -16.99 -13.02
N ASP A 51 14.23 -15.80 -12.62
CA ASP A 51 14.68 -15.52 -11.25
C ASP A 51 13.50 -15.55 -10.27
N VAL A 52 12.38 -14.93 -10.64
CA VAL A 52 11.16 -14.88 -9.81
C VAL A 52 10.67 -16.28 -9.47
N ARG A 53 10.64 -17.20 -10.45
CA ARG A 53 10.22 -18.59 -10.23
C ARG A 53 11.22 -19.38 -9.41
N ALA A 54 12.52 -19.14 -9.60
CA ALA A 54 13.57 -19.79 -8.82
C ALA A 54 13.53 -19.38 -7.34
N TRP A 55 13.12 -18.15 -7.06
CA TRP A 55 13.02 -17.59 -5.71
C TRP A 55 11.65 -17.71 -5.07
N HIS A 56 10.65 -18.18 -5.82
CA HIS A 56 9.28 -18.25 -5.34
C HIS A 56 9.09 -19.43 -4.39
N ASP A 57 8.80 -19.10 -3.13
CA ASP A 57 8.29 -20.02 -2.13
C ASP A 57 7.33 -19.23 -1.21
N PRO A 58 6.05 -19.64 -1.11
CA PRO A 58 5.03 -18.87 -0.40
C PRO A 58 5.25 -18.78 1.12
N ASP A 59 6.05 -19.68 1.68
CA ASP A 59 6.25 -19.82 3.12
C ASP A 59 7.64 -19.34 3.56
N ALA A 60 8.68 -19.66 2.77
CA ALA A 60 10.08 -19.42 3.13
C ALA A 60 10.91 -18.69 2.06
N GLY A 61 10.31 -18.37 0.91
CA GLY A 61 10.99 -17.73 -0.21
C GLY A 61 11.04 -16.22 -0.09
N PRO A 62 12.07 -15.56 -0.65
CA PRO A 62 12.10 -14.12 -0.74
C PRO A 62 11.05 -13.57 -1.70
N VAL A 63 10.51 -14.40 -2.62
CA VAL A 63 9.32 -14.09 -3.41
C VAL A 63 8.14 -14.90 -2.87
N ARG A 64 7.18 -14.23 -2.24
CA ARG A 64 5.99 -14.87 -1.65
C ARG A 64 4.92 -15.18 -2.70
N ARG A 65 4.77 -14.27 -3.64
CA ARG A 65 3.69 -14.28 -4.62
C ARG A 65 4.13 -13.52 -5.86
N TYR A 66 3.72 -14.01 -7.02
CA TYR A 66 3.79 -13.22 -8.23
C TYR A 66 2.51 -13.42 -9.05
N VAL A 67 2.17 -12.40 -9.83
CA VAL A 67 1.04 -12.41 -10.77
C VAL A 67 1.55 -11.92 -12.10
N VAL A 68 1.16 -12.60 -13.16
CA VAL A 68 1.45 -12.22 -14.55
C VAL A 68 0.12 -12.04 -15.25
N ASP A 69 -0.14 -10.84 -15.79
CA ASP A 69 -1.37 -10.58 -16.57
C ASP A 69 -1.23 -11.21 -17.98
N GLN A 70 -2.32 -11.22 -18.73
CA GLN A 70 -2.32 -11.59 -20.14
C GLN A 70 -1.50 -10.60 -20.99
N VAL A 71 -0.92 -11.09 -22.07
CA VAL A 71 -0.29 -10.23 -23.08
C VAL A 71 -1.36 -9.37 -23.75
N ARG A 72 -1.13 -8.05 -23.74
CA ARG A 72 -1.98 -7.06 -24.41
C ARG A 72 -1.29 -6.56 -25.65
N THR A 73 -2.01 -6.52 -26.77
CA THR A 73 -1.51 -6.00 -28.04
C THR A 73 -2.34 -4.80 -28.49
N SER A 74 -1.70 -3.79 -29.05
CA SER A 74 -2.37 -2.66 -29.68
C SER A 74 -1.66 -2.25 -30.97
N VAL A 75 -2.37 -1.54 -31.84
CA VAL A 75 -1.82 -1.00 -33.08
C VAL A 75 -1.99 0.50 -33.06
N GLN A 76 -0.91 1.22 -33.32
CA GLN A 76 -0.91 2.66 -33.47
C GLN A 76 -0.75 2.99 -34.95
N HIS A 77 -1.57 3.91 -35.45
CA HIS A 77 -1.47 4.45 -36.82
C HIS A 77 -0.93 5.88 -36.75
N PRO A 78 0.40 6.08 -36.67
CA PRO A 78 0.97 7.40 -36.59
C PRO A 78 0.74 8.18 -37.88
N SER A 79 0.64 9.51 -37.76
CA SER A 79 0.66 10.42 -38.88
C SER A 79 1.67 11.54 -38.61
N HIS A 80 2.29 12.06 -39.68
CA HIS A 80 3.21 13.19 -39.59
C HIS A 80 2.85 14.20 -40.66
N LYS A 81 2.50 15.43 -40.25
CA LYS A 81 2.04 16.51 -41.14
C LYS A 81 0.88 16.06 -42.05
N GLY A 82 -0.10 15.34 -41.48
CA GLY A 82 -1.27 14.84 -42.20
C GLY A 82 -1.00 13.65 -43.14
N ARG A 83 0.24 13.14 -43.22
CA ARG A 83 0.57 11.94 -44.00
C ARG A 83 0.59 10.70 -43.10
N PRO A 84 -0.17 9.64 -43.45
CA PRO A 84 -0.12 8.37 -42.73
C PRO A 84 1.30 7.79 -42.73
N ARG A 85 1.70 7.18 -41.62
CA ARG A 85 2.92 6.38 -41.49
C ARG A 85 2.54 4.90 -41.39
N PRO A 86 3.49 3.98 -41.63
CA PRO A 86 3.27 2.57 -41.37
C PRO A 86 2.78 2.34 -39.93
N PRO A 87 1.83 1.39 -39.72
CA PRO A 87 1.35 1.06 -38.39
C PRO A 87 2.50 0.55 -37.52
N VAL A 88 2.44 0.89 -36.23
CA VAL A 88 3.35 0.37 -35.20
C VAL A 88 2.55 -0.54 -34.29
N HIS A 89 2.96 -1.80 -34.22
CA HIS A 89 2.38 -2.79 -33.32
C HIS A 89 3.09 -2.69 -31.98
N HIS A 90 2.31 -2.71 -30.90
CA HIS A 90 2.78 -2.71 -29.53
C HIS A 90 2.30 -3.99 -28.85
N ALA A 91 3.15 -4.60 -28.04
CA ALA A 91 2.76 -5.63 -27.10
C ALA A 91 3.27 -5.27 -25.71
N SER A 92 2.52 -5.67 -24.69
CA SER A 92 2.93 -5.50 -23.30
C SER A 92 2.39 -6.60 -22.41
N VAL A 93 3.12 -6.92 -21.36
CA VAL A 93 2.65 -7.75 -20.25
C VAL A 93 3.04 -7.09 -18.95
N SER A 94 2.09 -7.04 -18.01
CA SER A 94 2.32 -6.52 -16.67
C SER A 94 2.48 -7.68 -15.70
N LEU A 95 3.39 -7.54 -14.75
CA LEU A 95 3.62 -8.48 -13.69
C LEU A 95 3.79 -7.76 -12.35
N ALA A 96 3.35 -8.41 -11.28
CA ALA A 96 3.52 -7.95 -9.91
C ALA A 96 4.25 -9.04 -9.13
N VAL A 97 5.31 -8.68 -8.41
CA VAL A 97 6.12 -9.62 -7.62
C VAL A 97 6.23 -9.08 -6.21
N GLU A 98 5.72 -9.84 -5.24
CA GLU A 98 5.78 -9.55 -3.81
C GLU A 98 7.04 -10.16 -3.22
N PHE A 99 7.90 -9.31 -2.67
CA PHE A 99 9.09 -9.69 -1.93
C PHE A 99 8.89 -9.52 -0.43
N ASP A 100 9.36 -10.50 0.34
CA ASP A 100 9.46 -10.45 1.82
C ASP A 100 10.83 -9.93 2.29
N ASP A 101 11.72 -9.62 1.33
CA ASP A 101 13.08 -9.16 1.56
C ASP A 101 13.38 -7.96 0.65
N VAL A 102 13.45 -6.78 1.26
CA VAL A 102 13.68 -5.48 0.58
C VAL A 102 15.04 -5.44 -0.13
N ALA A 103 16.07 -6.06 0.44
CA ALA A 103 17.40 -6.08 -0.16
C ALA A 103 17.41 -6.93 -1.44
N ARG A 104 16.73 -8.09 -1.41
CA ARG A 104 16.55 -8.91 -2.61
C ARG A 104 15.71 -8.24 -3.67
N LEU A 105 14.66 -7.54 -3.28
CA LEU A 105 13.89 -6.70 -4.19
C LEU A 105 14.80 -5.67 -4.88
N GLY A 106 15.63 -4.95 -4.12
CA GLY A 106 16.55 -3.95 -4.68
C GLY A 106 17.58 -4.53 -5.66
N GLY A 107 18.14 -5.70 -5.33
CA GLY A 107 19.03 -6.44 -6.24
C GLY A 107 18.32 -6.84 -7.54
N TRP A 108 17.10 -7.36 -7.45
CA TRP A 108 16.30 -7.73 -8.62
C TRP A 108 15.95 -6.52 -9.49
N LEU A 109 15.53 -5.40 -8.89
CA LEU A 109 15.22 -4.16 -9.63
C LEU A 109 16.46 -3.62 -10.38
N SER A 110 17.65 -3.75 -9.79
CA SER A 110 18.90 -3.37 -10.45
C SER A 110 19.18 -4.23 -11.69
N GLN A 111 18.89 -5.53 -11.63
CA GLN A 111 18.99 -6.43 -12.79
C GLN A 111 17.98 -6.08 -13.88
N LEU A 112 16.74 -5.74 -13.51
CA LEU A 112 15.73 -5.31 -14.48
C LEU A 112 16.11 -4.03 -15.20
N GLY A 113 16.84 -3.11 -14.55
CA GLY A 113 17.34 -1.88 -15.17
C GLY A 113 18.29 -2.11 -16.34
N ALA A 114 18.91 -3.30 -16.45
CA ALA A 114 19.76 -3.67 -17.57
C ALA A 114 18.96 -4.16 -18.81
N LEU A 115 17.66 -4.41 -18.67
CA LEU A 115 16.81 -4.93 -19.73
C LEU A 115 16.09 -3.78 -20.45
N GLU A 116 16.34 -3.66 -21.76
CA GLU A 116 15.86 -2.55 -22.59
C GLU A 116 14.32 -2.45 -22.66
N ASN A 117 13.63 -3.60 -22.63
CA ASN A 117 12.18 -3.70 -22.80
C ASN A 117 11.40 -3.81 -21.48
N VAL A 118 12.07 -3.68 -20.35
CA VAL A 118 11.47 -3.85 -19.02
C VAL A 118 11.43 -2.52 -18.28
N GLY A 119 10.27 -2.18 -17.74
CA GLY A 119 10.09 -0.97 -16.96
C GLY A 119 9.43 -1.25 -15.63
N VAL A 120 10.02 -0.73 -14.55
CA VAL A 120 9.42 -0.69 -13.22
C VAL A 120 8.41 0.45 -13.17
N ARG A 121 7.17 0.17 -12.76
CA ARG A 121 6.08 1.15 -12.66
C ARG A 121 5.97 1.78 -11.28
N GLY A 122 6.39 1.03 -10.26
CA GLY A 122 6.32 1.44 -8.87
C GLY A 122 6.47 0.23 -7.95
N ILE A 123 6.56 0.51 -6.67
CA ILE A 123 6.64 -0.48 -5.61
C ILE A 123 5.57 -0.12 -4.59
N ASP A 124 4.71 -1.08 -4.25
CA ASP A 124 3.77 -0.94 -3.16
C ASP A 124 4.39 -1.56 -1.90
N TRP A 125 4.48 -0.79 -0.83
CA TRP A 125 5.04 -1.22 0.45
C TRP A 125 3.95 -1.76 1.37
N ASP A 126 4.27 -2.80 2.13
CA ASP A 126 3.35 -3.43 3.08
C ASP A 126 4.11 -4.00 4.30
N LEU A 127 3.38 -4.31 5.37
CA LEU A 127 3.81 -5.13 6.48
C LEU A 127 3.55 -6.61 6.17
N SER A 128 4.20 -7.50 6.92
CA SER A 128 3.79 -8.90 6.95
C SER A 128 2.36 -9.04 7.48
N GLY A 129 1.65 -10.06 7.01
CA GLY A 129 0.24 -10.27 7.40
C GLY A 129 0.06 -10.51 8.90
N GLU A 130 1.05 -11.10 9.58
CA GLU A 130 1.04 -11.29 11.03
C GLU A 130 1.25 -9.97 11.76
N HIS A 131 2.31 -9.23 11.43
CA HIS A 131 2.62 -7.95 12.07
C HIS A 131 1.51 -6.91 11.80
N ARG A 132 0.93 -6.88 10.59
CA ARG A 132 -0.24 -6.03 10.29
C ARG A 132 -1.39 -6.28 11.26
N ARG A 133 -1.75 -7.54 11.50
CA ARG A 133 -2.83 -7.91 12.45
C ARG A 133 -2.49 -7.49 13.87
N GLU A 134 -1.23 -7.62 14.27
CA GLU A 134 -0.75 -7.18 15.57
C GLU A 134 -0.83 -5.66 15.73
N VAL A 135 -0.30 -4.88 14.79
CA VAL A 135 -0.33 -3.41 14.84
C VAL A 135 -1.76 -2.89 14.81
N GLU A 136 -2.62 -3.45 13.96
CA GLU A 136 -4.04 -3.10 13.93
C GLU A 136 -4.75 -3.41 15.26
N ARG A 137 -4.41 -4.53 15.90
CA ARG A 137 -4.93 -4.87 17.23
C ARG A 137 -4.49 -3.84 18.27
N VAL A 138 -3.21 -3.48 18.28
CA VAL A 138 -2.66 -2.46 19.19
C VAL A 138 -3.35 -1.12 18.93
N ALA A 139 -3.47 -0.70 17.67
CA ALA A 139 -4.10 0.56 17.31
C ALA A 139 -5.55 0.65 17.80
N ARG A 140 -6.35 -0.43 17.66
CA ARG A 140 -7.73 -0.46 18.20
C ARG A 140 -7.76 -0.33 19.72
N GLN A 141 -6.83 -0.99 20.42
CA GLN A 141 -6.76 -0.89 21.88
C GLN A 141 -6.37 0.52 22.34
N GLU A 142 -5.41 1.16 21.67
CA GLU A 142 -5.01 2.54 21.96
C GLU A 142 -6.10 3.55 21.64
N ALA A 143 -6.82 3.39 20.52
CA ALA A 143 -7.96 4.22 20.20
C ALA A 143 -9.04 4.15 21.29
N LEU A 144 -9.32 2.95 21.84
CA LEU A 144 -10.24 2.79 22.95
C LEU A 144 -9.73 3.41 24.26
N ARG A 145 -8.43 3.27 24.57
CA ARG A 145 -7.81 3.93 25.73
C ARG A 145 -7.93 5.46 25.61
N GLN A 146 -7.73 6.02 24.42
CA GLN A 146 -7.91 7.45 24.19
C GLN A 146 -9.38 7.87 24.37
N ALA A 147 -10.34 7.10 23.88
CA ALA A 147 -11.76 7.38 24.10
C ALA A 147 -12.10 7.39 25.61
N LEU A 148 -11.64 6.38 26.35
CA LEU A 148 -11.84 6.32 27.80
C LEU A 148 -11.23 7.52 28.52
N ALA A 149 -9.98 7.87 28.21
CA ALA A 149 -9.30 9.03 28.80
C ALA A 149 -10.09 10.32 28.54
N ARG A 150 -10.51 10.56 27.29
CA ARG A 150 -11.34 11.74 26.94
C ARG A 150 -12.67 11.77 27.71
N ALA A 151 -13.34 10.63 27.84
CA ALA A 151 -14.60 10.56 28.58
C ALA A 151 -14.38 10.84 30.07
N GLN A 152 -13.30 10.31 30.65
CA GLN A 152 -12.94 10.59 32.04
C GLN A 152 -12.58 12.06 32.25
N ASP A 153 -11.81 12.68 31.34
CA ASP A 153 -11.49 14.12 31.39
C ASP A 153 -12.77 14.98 31.42
N TYR A 154 -13.80 14.61 30.66
CA TYR A 154 -15.10 15.29 30.68
C TYR A 154 -15.89 15.06 31.97
N ALA A 155 -15.83 13.86 32.54
CA ALA A 155 -16.49 13.57 33.80
C ALA A 155 -15.80 14.29 34.98
N ASP A 156 -14.47 14.31 34.99
CA ASP A 156 -13.65 14.97 36.00
C ASP A 156 -13.85 16.49 35.98
N ALA A 157 -13.93 17.10 34.79
CA ALA A 157 -14.21 18.54 34.64
C ALA A 157 -15.57 18.97 35.20
N LEU A 158 -16.48 18.03 35.42
CA LEU A 158 -17.81 18.24 35.96
C LEU A 158 -17.99 17.61 37.36
N ASP A 159 -16.90 17.12 37.97
CA ASP A 159 -16.90 16.41 39.26
C ASP A 159 -17.92 15.25 39.32
N LEU A 160 -18.13 14.55 38.21
CA LEU A 160 -19.16 13.50 38.10
C LEU A 160 -18.70 12.14 38.66
N GLY A 161 -17.39 11.88 38.68
CA GLY A 161 -16.81 10.60 39.11
C GLY A 161 -16.35 9.69 37.97
N THR A 162 -16.09 8.42 38.27
CA THR A 162 -15.54 7.45 37.30
C THR A 162 -16.55 7.07 36.22
N VAL A 163 -16.13 7.15 34.96
CA VAL A 163 -16.96 6.74 33.82
C VAL A 163 -17.02 5.22 33.69
N SER A 164 -18.17 4.70 33.24
CA SER A 164 -18.37 3.29 32.90
C SER A 164 -18.76 3.16 31.43
N ALA A 165 -18.15 2.21 30.72
CA ALA A 165 -18.48 1.99 29.31
C ALA A 165 -19.91 1.44 29.17
N ARG A 166 -20.73 2.10 28.34
CA ARG A 166 -22.07 1.66 27.96
C ARG A 166 -22.06 0.94 26.62
N SER A 167 -21.42 1.54 25.61
CA SER A 167 -21.39 1.01 24.25
C SER A 167 -20.08 1.41 23.56
N ILE A 168 -19.56 0.53 22.72
CA ILE A 168 -18.32 0.72 21.94
C ILE A 168 -18.60 0.17 20.55
N ALA A 169 -18.20 0.91 19.51
CA ALA A 169 -18.19 0.41 18.14
C ALA A 169 -17.10 1.09 17.32
N ASP A 170 -16.79 0.51 16.16
CA ASP A 170 -16.00 1.20 15.15
C ASP A 170 -16.78 2.42 14.62
N VAL A 171 -16.02 3.40 14.12
CA VAL A 171 -16.59 4.65 13.59
C VAL A 171 -17.70 4.38 12.57
N GLY A 172 -18.87 5.00 12.78
CA GLY A 172 -20.01 4.88 11.88
C GLY A 172 -20.91 3.66 12.13
N LEU A 173 -20.62 2.86 13.15
CA LEU A 173 -21.48 1.76 13.61
C LEU A 173 -22.29 2.09 14.87
N LEU A 174 -21.98 3.20 15.56
CA LEU A 174 -22.66 3.64 16.78
C LEU A 174 -23.83 4.61 16.54
N ASP A 175 -23.91 5.25 15.38
CA ASP A 175 -25.00 6.14 14.98
C ASP A 175 -25.55 5.73 13.60
N THR A 176 -26.87 5.68 13.44
CA THR A 176 -27.53 5.37 12.15
C THR A 176 -27.52 6.55 11.17
N ARG A 177 -26.59 7.51 11.32
CA ARG A 177 -26.43 8.62 10.38
C ARG A 177 -25.21 8.35 9.51
N PRO A 178 -25.35 8.43 8.16
CA PRO A 178 -24.21 8.23 7.28
C PRO A 178 -23.15 9.28 7.60
N ALA A 179 -21.99 8.80 8.06
CA ALA A 179 -20.80 9.63 8.17
C ALA A 179 -20.44 10.14 6.76
N PRO A 180 -20.13 11.43 6.58
CA PRO A 180 -19.53 11.88 5.34
C PRO A 180 -18.18 11.17 5.20
N VAL A 181 -18.05 10.37 4.14
CA VAL A 181 -16.75 9.86 3.68
C VAL A 181 -15.88 11.08 3.37
N ALA A 182 -14.95 11.40 4.26
CA ALA A 182 -13.90 12.35 3.96
C ALA A 182 -13.06 11.76 2.81
N ALA A 183 -13.23 12.32 1.61
CA ALA A 183 -12.35 12.02 0.49
C ALA A 183 -10.92 12.36 0.93
N ARG A 184 -10.06 11.33 0.97
CA ARG A 184 -8.63 11.50 1.14
C ARG A 184 -8.11 12.36 -0.01
N ALA A 185 -7.76 13.60 0.28
CA ALA A 185 -6.84 14.34 -0.55
C ALA A 185 -5.44 13.76 -0.31
N PHE A 186 -4.84 13.17 -1.34
CA PHE A 186 -3.40 12.91 -1.35
C PHE A 186 -2.70 14.27 -1.25
N ALA A 187 -2.13 14.56 -0.08
CA ALA A 187 -1.21 15.67 0.08
C ALA A 187 0.18 15.16 -0.30
N ALA A 188 0.69 15.61 -1.45
CA ALA A 188 2.10 15.49 -1.78
C ALA A 188 2.87 16.50 -0.93
N ALA A 189 3.69 16.02 0.01
CA ALA A 189 4.68 16.82 0.72
C ALA A 189 6.01 16.82 -0.07
N PRO A 190 6.83 17.88 0.04
CA PRO A 190 7.93 18.14 -0.89
C PRO A 190 9.15 17.25 -0.60
N ALA A 191 9.81 16.79 -1.66
CA ALA A 191 11.09 16.08 -1.61
C ALA A 191 12.23 17.08 -1.34
N GLY A 192 13.09 16.74 -0.37
CA GLY A 192 14.29 17.52 -0.03
C GLY A 192 15.51 16.64 0.25
N ALA A 193 16.59 16.98 -0.45
CA ALA A 193 18.02 16.67 -0.24
C ALA A 193 18.52 15.22 -0.38
N ALA A 194 19.35 15.02 -1.41
CA ALA A 194 20.20 13.86 -1.63
C ALA A 194 21.52 13.96 -0.84
N PRO A 195 22.15 12.82 -0.54
CA PRO A 195 23.60 12.69 -0.57
C PRO A 195 24.05 11.72 -1.67
N GLU A 196 25.23 11.99 -2.22
CA GLU A 196 25.93 11.15 -3.19
C GLU A 196 26.53 9.92 -2.50
N SER A 197 26.31 8.73 -3.05
CA SER A 197 27.27 7.61 -3.00
C SER A 197 26.90 6.57 -4.04
N ASP A 198 27.95 6.09 -4.71
CA ASP A 198 27.95 5.08 -5.77
C ASP A 198 27.81 3.69 -5.15
N ASP A 199 26.58 3.17 -5.13
CA ASP A 199 26.27 1.74 -5.05
C ASP A 199 24.87 1.56 -5.69
N GLY A 200 24.69 0.51 -6.49
CA GLY A 200 23.57 0.36 -7.42
C GLY A 200 22.17 0.57 -6.83
N LEU A 201 21.19 0.81 -7.72
CA LEU A 201 19.79 1.21 -7.44
C LEU A 201 19.09 0.50 -6.24
N GLY A 202 19.54 -0.71 -5.88
CA GLY A 202 19.11 -1.45 -4.69
C GLY A 202 19.36 -0.76 -3.35
N ALA A 203 20.44 0.03 -3.21
CA ALA A 203 20.78 0.73 -1.96
C ALA A 203 20.04 2.07 -1.77
N LEU A 204 19.43 2.59 -2.84
CA LEU A 204 18.64 3.83 -2.82
C LEU A 204 17.16 3.59 -2.48
N LEU A 205 16.75 2.33 -2.30
CA LEU A 205 15.39 2.00 -1.88
C LEU A 205 15.22 2.37 -0.42
N ALA A 206 14.49 3.46 -0.19
CA ALA A 206 13.93 3.82 1.10
C ALA A 206 12.44 3.43 1.09
N PRO A 207 12.07 2.29 1.71
CA PRO A 207 10.67 1.95 1.89
C PRO A 207 9.95 3.06 2.67
N ASP A 208 8.73 3.39 2.24
CA ASP A 208 7.91 4.34 2.98
C ASP A 208 7.33 3.65 4.23
N ASP A 209 7.16 4.41 5.30
CA ASP A 209 6.56 3.88 6.52
C ASP A 209 5.07 3.63 6.30
N ILE A 210 4.59 2.51 6.84
CA ILE A 210 3.19 2.12 6.77
C ILE A 210 2.44 2.75 7.93
N THR A 211 1.57 3.70 7.61
CA THR A 211 0.66 4.30 8.58
C THR A 211 -0.52 3.37 8.88
N VAL A 212 -0.60 2.88 10.12
CA VAL A 212 -1.74 2.11 10.63
C VAL A 212 -2.59 3.01 11.52
N ARG A 213 -3.90 3.08 11.22
CA ARG A 213 -4.87 3.93 11.94
C ARG A 213 -6.04 3.09 12.44
N ALA A 214 -6.51 3.41 13.63
CA ALA A 214 -7.76 2.90 14.18
C ALA A 214 -8.55 4.03 14.83
N ALA A 215 -9.88 3.95 14.73
CA ALA A 215 -10.78 4.88 15.38
C ALA A 215 -11.99 4.12 15.94
N VAL A 216 -12.42 4.51 17.12
CA VAL A 216 -13.57 3.93 17.81
C VAL A 216 -14.48 5.04 18.30
N GLU A 217 -15.76 4.78 18.30
CA GLU A 217 -16.76 5.58 19.00
C GLU A 217 -17.13 4.83 20.28
N ALA A 218 -17.38 5.56 21.35
CA ALA A 218 -17.82 4.97 22.61
C ALA A 218 -18.76 5.91 23.35
N GLU A 219 -19.76 5.31 23.98
CA GLU A 219 -20.59 5.97 24.96
C GLU A 219 -20.19 5.50 26.35
N PHE A 220 -19.97 6.46 27.22
CA PHE A 220 -19.71 6.24 28.63
C PHE A 220 -20.83 6.85 29.46
N VAL A 221 -21.02 6.33 30.66
CA VAL A 221 -21.99 6.84 31.62
C VAL A 221 -21.35 7.12 32.95
N VAL A 222 -21.93 8.06 33.68
CA VAL A 222 -21.62 8.30 35.08
C VAL A 222 -22.91 8.20 35.89
N ALA A 223 -22.93 7.29 36.85
CA ALA A 223 -23.99 7.23 37.85
C ALA A 223 -23.56 8.12 39.03
N PRO A 224 -24.36 9.13 39.43
CA PRO A 224 -24.06 9.89 40.64
C PRO A 224 -24.07 8.96 41.85
N ALA A 225 -23.10 9.14 42.75
CA ALA A 225 -23.00 8.43 44.02
C ALA A 225 -24.16 8.75 44.97
#